data_AF-A0A5J5IXW8-F1
#
_entry.id   AF-A0A5J5IXW8-F1
#
_cell.length_a   1.000
_cell.length_b   1.000
_cell.length_c   1.000
_cell.angle_alpha   90.00
_cell.angle_beta   90.00
_cell.angle_gamma   90.00
#
_symmetry.space_group_name_H-M   'P 1'
#
loop_
_entity.id
_entity.type
_entity.pdbx_description
1 polymer ?
#
loop_
_entity_poly.entity_id
_entity_poly.type
_entity_poly.pdbx_seq_one_letter_code
_entity_poly.pdbx_strand_id
1 'polypeptide(L)'
;MALTQTLASIEFEVFTRFGHREIADELWRRGLEVDRDASREARRRVRARFGERSEYGGRILPLLGVATIIGMSGAIVGAIAPTHRNTRYSPLATYADAILLVSVVGLVLVYAVAVVMAGSRPVSAGVLGFATRILLPWVPAVAAAGFAADRAAAPWPFVFAATGAGVAALMTGWFWIVRRCRPVDAGTIDAAPASAIEEQLPLLRDAQEQLRIDVAERLRQVGADEAQLVEWRTGVAGEQGLEDSAAAPAGDAMIREQTERWLQRDHRFRSPARGAEPVGEAGDGSAA
;
A
#
# COMPACT_ATOMS: atom_id res chain seq x y z
N MET A 1 -8.04 24.63 7.86
CA MET A 1 -8.51 23.30 7.44
C MET A 1 -9.25 22.72 8.63
N ALA A 2 -10.59 22.73 8.62
CA ALA A 2 -11.37 22.19 9.73
C ALA A 2 -11.10 20.68 9.80
N LEU A 3 -10.57 20.18 10.92
CA LEU A 3 -10.46 18.74 11.14
C LEU A 3 -11.88 18.19 11.13
N THR A 4 -12.18 17.27 10.21
CA THR A 4 -13.47 16.60 10.16
C THR A 4 -13.66 15.86 11.48
N GLN A 5 -14.55 16.37 12.32
CA GLN A 5 -14.80 15.81 13.63
C GLN A 5 -15.48 14.45 13.45
N THR A 6 -14.91 13.42 14.05
CA THR A 6 -15.43 12.04 13.99
C THR A 6 -16.08 11.67 15.32
N LEU A 7 -16.95 10.67 15.31
CA LEU A 7 -17.62 10.19 16.52
C LEU A 7 -16.61 9.72 17.59
N ALA A 8 -15.49 9.10 17.19
CA ALA A 8 -14.44 8.74 18.15
C ALA A 8 -13.74 9.96 18.76
N SER A 9 -13.57 11.04 18.00
CA SER A 9 -12.96 12.27 18.53
C SER A 9 -13.86 12.95 19.57
N ILE A 10 -15.18 12.93 19.34
CA ILE A 10 -16.18 13.41 20.31
C ILE A 10 -16.15 12.54 21.57
N GLU A 11 -16.19 11.21 21.41
CA GLU A 11 -16.18 10.29 22.53
C GLU A 11 -14.90 10.43 23.37
N PHE A 12 -13.73 10.56 22.73
CA PHE A 12 -12.47 10.83 23.42
C PHE A 12 -12.51 12.13 24.24
N GLU A 13 -13.09 13.20 23.67
CA GLU A 13 -13.25 14.48 24.37
C GLU A 13 -14.22 14.36 25.56
N VAL A 14 -15.32 13.63 25.40
CA VAL A 14 -16.26 13.33 26.48
C VAL A 14 -15.55 12.60 27.62
N PHE A 15 -14.84 11.50 27.35
CA PHE A 15 -14.07 10.79 28.38
C PHE A 15 -13.06 11.72 29.08
N THR A 16 -12.38 12.58 28.33
CA THR A 16 -11.41 13.53 28.89
C THR A 16 -12.09 14.55 29.81
N ARG A 17 -13.26 15.07 29.41
CA ARG A 17 -14.03 16.06 30.17
C ARG A 17 -14.56 15.50 31.49
N PHE A 18 -14.93 14.23 31.52
CA PHE A 18 -15.38 13.53 32.72
C PHE A 18 -14.22 12.97 33.58
N GLY A 19 -12.97 13.31 33.26
CA GLY A 19 -11.79 12.88 34.04
C GLY A 19 -11.33 11.45 33.78
N HIS A 20 -11.83 10.80 32.72
CA HIS A 20 -11.48 9.44 32.30
C HIS A 20 -10.47 9.40 31.16
N ARG A 21 -9.59 10.40 31.07
CA ARG A 21 -8.59 10.52 30.01
C ARG A 21 -7.70 9.29 29.89
N GLU A 22 -7.26 8.72 31.00
CA GLU A 22 -6.39 7.54 31.00
C GLU A 22 -7.08 6.33 30.35
N ILE A 23 -8.37 6.13 30.61
CA ILE A 23 -9.18 5.07 29.99
C ILE A 23 -9.29 5.31 28.48
N ALA A 24 -9.52 6.56 28.06
CA ALA A 24 -9.59 6.91 26.65
C ALA A 24 -8.25 6.72 25.91
N ASP A 25 -7.14 7.18 26.50
CA ASP A 25 -5.80 7.03 25.93
C ASP A 25 -5.41 5.56 25.78
N GLU A 26 -5.74 4.72 26.76
CA GLU A 26 -5.52 3.28 26.68
C GLU A 26 -6.41 2.63 25.62
N LEU A 27 -7.70 2.96 25.61
CA LEU A 27 -8.64 2.41 24.64
C LEU A 27 -8.21 2.73 23.20
N TRP A 28 -7.78 3.96 22.98
CA TRP A 28 -7.23 4.40 21.70
C TRP A 28 -5.98 3.59 21.31
N ARG A 29 -5.05 3.39 22.25
CA ARG A 29 -3.83 2.62 22.01
C ARG A 29 -4.12 1.15 21.72
N ARG A 30 -4.96 0.51 22.53
CA ARG A 30 -5.34 -0.90 22.36
C ARG A 30 -6.13 -1.12 21.08
N GLY A 31 -7.03 -0.21 20.71
CA GLY A 31 -7.71 -0.24 19.42
C GLY A 31 -6.74 -0.19 18.23
N LEU A 32 -5.70 0.65 18.30
CA LEU A 32 -4.63 0.70 17.30
C LEU A 32 -3.75 -0.57 17.29
N GLU A 33 -3.56 -1.23 18.43
CA GLU A 33 -2.84 -2.51 18.49
C GLU A 33 -3.63 -3.61 17.80
N VAL A 34 -4.93 -3.71 18.09
CA VAL A 34 -5.84 -4.67 17.42
C VAL A 34 -5.88 -4.44 15.90
N ASP A 35 -5.99 -3.18 15.44
CA ASP A 35 -5.88 -2.80 14.02
C ASP A 35 -4.59 -3.32 13.38
N ARG A 36 -3.46 -3.06 14.03
CA ARG A 36 -2.14 -3.47 13.53
C ARG A 36 -1.99 -4.98 13.50
N ASP A 37 -2.49 -5.68 14.52
CA ASP A 37 -2.39 -7.14 14.60
C ASP A 37 -3.28 -7.83 13.57
N ALA A 38 -4.52 -7.39 13.42
CA ALA A 38 -5.41 -7.87 12.35
C ALA A 38 -4.80 -7.62 10.96
N SER A 39 -4.24 -6.44 10.72
CA SER A 39 -3.58 -6.11 9.46
C SER A 39 -2.33 -6.97 9.21
N ARG A 40 -1.49 -7.18 10.24
CA ARG A 40 -0.31 -8.06 10.15
C ARG A 40 -0.73 -9.49 9.85
N GLU A 41 -1.79 -9.98 10.49
CA GLU A 41 -2.25 -11.35 10.32
C GLU A 41 -2.88 -11.58 8.94
N ALA A 42 -3.71 -10.66 8.46
CA ALA A 42 -4.20 -10.67 7.09
C ALA A 42 -3.03 -10.75 6.09
N ARG A 43 -2.01 -9.90 6.27
CA ARG A 43 -0.80 -9.92 5.42
C ARG A 43 -0.01 -11.23 5.54
N ARG A 44 0.10 -11.80 6.75
CA ARG A 44 0.76 -13.09 6.98
C ARG A 44 0.04 -14.21 6.23
N ARG A 45 -1.30 -14.25 6.26
CA ARG A 45 -2.09 -15.24 5.52
C ARG A 45 -1.96 -15.09 4.02
N VAL A 46 -2.04 -13.87 3.48
CA VAL A 46 -1.82 -13.61 2.05
C VAL A 46 -0.42 -14.07 1.63
N ARG A 47 0.60 -13.77 2.45
CA ARG A 47 1.98 -14.21 2.19
C ARG A 47 2.13 -15.73 2.28
N ALA A 48 1.50 -16.39 3.25
CA ALA A 48 1.55 -17.85 3.38
C ALA A 48 0.92 -18.54 2.15
N ARG A 49 -0.17 -17.98 1.61
CA ARG A 49 -0.91 -18.56 0.48
C ARG A 49 -0.26 -18.29 -0.88
N PHE A 50 0.26 -17.08 -1.10
CA PHE A 50 0.75 -16.65 -2.41
C PHE A 50 2.26 -16.43 -2.46
N GLY A 51 2.96 -16.53 -1.33
CA GLY A 51 4.40 -16.37 -1.23
C GLY A 51 4.89 -15.04 -1.80
N GLU A 52 5.92 -15.12 -2.62
CA GLU A 52 6.56 -13.96 -3.25
C GLU A 52 5.70 -13.23 -4.29
N ARG A 53 4.53 -13.78 -4.65
CA ARG A 53 3.64 -13.20 -5.68
C ARG A 53 2.66 -12.17 -5.13
N SER A 54 2.49 -12.17 -3.81
CA SER A 54 1.66 -11.19 -3.14
C SER A 54 2.39 -9.85 -3.01
N GLU A 55 1.64 -8.76 -3.10
CA GLU A 55 2.14 -7.41 -2.85
C GLU A 55 2.71 -7.24 -1.42
N TYR A 56 2.28 -8.09 -0.48
CA TYR A 56 2.70 -8.07 0.92
C TYR A 56 3.82 -9.05 1.25
N GLY A 57 4.15 -9.98 0.34
CA GLY A 57 5.05 -11.11 0.59
C GLY A 57 6.26 -11.21 -0.33
N GLY A 58 6.24 -10.51 -1.46
CA GLY A 58 7.33 -10.55 -2.44
C GLY A 58 8.55 -9.74 -2.05
N ARG A 59 9.72 -10.37 -2.15
CA ARG A 59 11.00 -9.68 -2.34
C ARG A 59 10.98 -8.81 -3.61
N ILE A 60 10.06 -9.07 -4.53
CA ILE A 60 9.91 -8.36 -5.81
C ILE A 60 9.69 -6.85 -5.62
N LEU A 61 8.79 -6.42 -4.73
CA LEU A 61 8.51 -4.98 -4.54
C LEU A 61 9.71 -4.19 -3.98
N PRO A 62 10.38 -4.64 -2.89
CA PRO A 62 11.60 -3.99 -2.42
C PRO A 62 12.75 -4.12 -3.42
N LEU A 63 12.87 -5.22 -4.16
CA LEU A 63 13.83 -5.34 -5.26
C LEU A 63 13.57 -4.29 -6.34
N LEU A 64 12.32 -4.10 -6.78
CA LEU A 64 11.94 -3.05 -7.74
C LEU A 64 12.23 -1.65 -7.18
N GLY A 65 12.01 -1.44 -5.87
CA GLY A 65 12.37 -0.20 -5.19
C GLY A 65 13.88 0.07 -5.22
N VAL A 66 14.69 -0.93 -4.87
CA VAL A 66 16.16 -0.85 -4.95
C VAL A 66 16.62 -0.62 -6.40
N ALA A 67 16.03 -1.34 -7.37
CA ALA A 67 16.31 -1.15 -8.79
C ALA A 67 16.06 0.31 -9.21
N THR A 68 14.93 0.87 -8.77
CA THR A 68 14.56 2.26 -9.06
C THR A 68 15.56 3.24 -8.45
N ILE A 69 15.96 3.03 -7.19
CA ILE A 69 16.97 3.87 -6.52
C ILE A 69 18.29 3.82 -7.29
N ILE A 70 18.79 2.61 -7.61
CA ILE A 70 20.04 2.42 -8.36
C ILE A 70 19.99 3.11 -9.72
N GLY A 71 18.89 2.95 -10.45
CA GLY A 71 18.69 3.57 -11.76
C GLY A 71 18.63 5.09 -11.69
N MET A 72 17.87 5.64 -10.73
CA MET A 72 17.74 7.09 -10.55
C MET A 72 19.05 7.74 -10.08
N SER A 73 19.78 7.09 -9.15
CA SER A 73 21.10 7.56 -8.71
C SER A 73 22.08 7.63 -9.87
N GLY A 74 22.08 6.62 -10.76
CA GLY A 74 22.89 6.63 -11.98
C GLY A 74 22.54 7.81 -12.88
N ALA A 75 21.25 8.03 -13.16
CA ALA A 75 20.78 9.14 -13.99
C ALA A 75 21.18 10.52 -13.44
N ILE A 76 21.06 10.72 -12.11
CA ILE A 76 21.45 11.97 -11.45
C ILE A 76 22.97 12.21 -11.57
N VAL A 77 23.79 11.20 -11.30
CA VAL A 77 25.25 11.31 -11.42
C VAL A 77 25.65 11.59 -12.88
N GLY A 78 25.02 10.93 -13.84
CA GLY A 78 25.26 11.17 -15.27
C GLY A 78 24.83 12.54 -15.77
N ALA A 79 23.81 13.16 -15.15
CA ALA A 79 23.39 14.52 -15.49
C ALA A 79 24.33 15.58 -14.91
N ILE A 80 24.97 15.32 -13.76
CA ILE A 80 25.89 16.26 -13.09
C ILE A 80 27.32 16.16 -13.68
N ALA A 81 27.77 14.98 -14.09
CA ALA A 81 29.14 14.78 -14.57
C ALA A 81 29.61 15.71 -15.72
N PRO A 82 28.77 16.07 -16.72
CA PRO A 82 29.18 16.94 -17.82
C PRO A 82 29.50 18.38 -17.40
N THR A 83 28.93 18.89 -16.31
CA THR A 83 29.16 20.28 -15.85
C THR A 83 30.59 20.51 -15.35
N HIS A 84 31.34 19.43 -15.08
CA HIS A 84 32.71 19.47 -14.56
C HIS A 84 33.80 19.11 -15.59
N ARG A 85 33.44 18.83 -16.86
CA ARG A 85 34.36 18.32 -17.90
C ARG A 85 35.42 19.30 -18.42
N ASN A 86 35.40 20.58 -18.05
CA ASN A 86 36.44 21.53 -18.47
C ASN A 86 37.81 21.32 -17.80
N THR A 87 37.93 20.34 -16.90
CA THR A 87 39.20 19.97 -16.27
C THR A 87 39.74 18.71 -16.96
N ARG A 88 40.80 18.87 -17.76
CA ARG A 88 41.30 17.88 -18.74
C ARG A 88 41.64 16.48 -18.20
N TYR A 89 41.74 16.28 -16.89
CA TYR A 89 41.93 14.96 -16.25
C TYR A 89 41.29 14.94 -14.88
N SER A 90 39.97 15.12 -14.83
CA SER A 90 39.25 14.98 -13.58
C SER A 90 38.93 13.51 -13.33
N PRO A 91 39.43 12.90 -12.23
CA PRO A 91 39.06 11.53 -11.86
C PRO A 91 37.54 11.38 -11.64
N LEU A 92 36.81 12.49 -11.40
CA LEU A 92 35.35 12.49 -11.32
C LEU A 92 34.66 12.05 -12.61
N ALA A 93 35.24 12.32 -13.78
CA ALA A 93 34.65 11.88 -15.05
C ALA A 93 34.70 10.34 -15.17
N THR A 94 35.84 9.74 -14.81
CA THR A 94 36.00 8.28 -14.78
C THR A 94 35.11 7.62 -13.74
N TYR A 95 34.95 8.25 -12.56
CA TYR A 95 34.03 7.76 -11.52
C TYR A 95 32.57 7.84 -11.99
N ALA A 96 32.17 8.88 -12.70
CA ALA A 96 30.81 9.02 -13.20
C ALA A 96 30.45 7.93 -14.23
N ASP A 97 31.36 7.64 -15.18
CA ASP A 97 31.15 6.59 -16.17
C ASP A 97 31.09 5.20 -15.50
N ALA A 98 31.93 4.95 -14.48
CA ALA A 98 31.89 3.72 -13.71
C ALA A 98 30.60 3.57 -12.88
N ILE A 99 30.14 4.63 -12.21
CA ILE A 99 28.88 4.63 -11.45
C ILE A 99 27.70 4.38 -12.38
N LEU A 100 27.67 5.00 -13.56
CA LEU A 100 26.63 4.79 -14.56
C LEU A 100 26.58 3.33 -15.05
N LEU A 101 27.73 2.75 -15.36
CA LEU A 101 27.82 1.35 -15.77
C LEU A 101 27.33 0.42 -14.66
N VAL A 102 27.79 0.62 -13.42
CA VAL A 102 27.37 -0.15 -12.25
C VAL A 102 25.86 -0.03 -12.01
N SER A 103 25.30 1.17 -12.17
CA SER A 103 23.86 1.39 -12.05
C SER A 103 23.05 0.61 -13.09
N VAL A 104 23.47 0.60 -14.35
CA VAL A 104 22.74 -0.14 -15.40
C VAL A 104 22.90 -1.64 -15.24
N VAL A 105 24.10 -2.14 -14.93
CA VAL A 105 24.32 -3.57 -14.67
C VAL A 105 23.51 -4.00 -13.45
N GLY A 106 23.52 -3.22 -12.37
CA GLY A 106 22.73 -3.47 -11.17
C GLY A 106 21.22 -3.48 -11.45
N LEU A 107 20.74 -2.52 -12.25
CA LEU A 107 19.35 -2.46 -12.68
C LEU A 107 18.94 -3.73 -13.45
N VAL A 108 19.71 -4.09 -14.47
CA VAL A 108 19.46 -5.29 -15.29
C VAL A 108 19.49 -6.56 -14.44
N LEU A 109 20.46 -6.70 -13.53
CA LEU A 109 20.56 -7.86 -12.65
C LEU A 109 19.35 -7.97 -11.73
N VAL A 110 18.95 -6.89 -11.08
CA VAL A 110 17.78 -6.88 -10.19
C VAL A 110 16.50 -7.21 -10.95
N TYR A 111 16.35 -6.69 -12.17
CA TYR A 111 15.21 -7.03 -13.02
C TYR A 111 15.23 -8.49 -13.48
N ALA A 112 16.39 -9.03 -13.86
CA ALA A 112 16.52 -10.44 -14.21
C ALA A 112 16.13 -11.34 -13.03
N VAL A 113 16.58 -11.01 -11.81
CA VAL A 113 16.16 -11.69 -10.58
C VAL A 113 14.64 -11.58 -10.38
N ALA A 114 14.05 -10.40 -10.60
CA ALA A 114 12.61 -10.20 -10.46
C ALA A 114 11.80 -11.06 -11.46
N VAL A 115 12.26 -11.19 -12.71
CA VAL A 115 11.64 -12.06 -13.72
C VAL A 115 11.77 -13.52 -13.34
N VAL A 116 12.94 -13.95 -12.90
CA VAL A 116 13.18 -15.33 -12.47
C VAL A 116 12.31 -15.67 -11.26
N MET A 117 12.20 -14.76 -10.28
CA MET A 117 11.34 -14.92 -9.10
C MET A 117 9.84 -14.95 -9.47
N ALA A 118 9.39 -14.07 -10.37
CA ALA A 118 8.01 -14.08 -10.85
C ALA A 118 7.70 -15.33 -11.69
N GLY A 119 8.67 -15.81 -12.45
CA GLY A 119 8.54 -16.92 -13.40
C GLY A 119 7.45 -16.66 -14.44
N SER A 120 6.71 -17.72 -14.78
CA SER A 120 5.54 -17.66 -15.67
C SER A 120 4.22 -17.36 -14.94
N ARG A 121 4.27 -16.95 -13.67
CA ARG A 121 3.08 -16.77 -12.84
C ARG A 121 2.68 -15.29 -12.80
N PRO A 122 1.38 -14.96 -12.78
CA PRO A 122 0.95 -13.58 -12.73
C PRO A 122 1.36 -12.93 -11.40
N VAL A 123 1.62 -11.63 -11.47
CA VAL A 123 1.86 -10.77 -10.32
C VAL A 123 0.60 -9.97 -9.99
N SER A 124 0.47 -9.50 -8.76
CA SER A 124 -0.68 -8.69 -8.35
C SER A 124 -0.77 -7.38 -9.14
N ALA A 125 -1.99 -6.86 -9.32
CA ALA A 125 -2.19 -5.56 -9.97
C ALA A 125 -1.47 -4.42 -9.23
N GLY A 126 -1.25 -4.54 -7.92
CA GLY A 126 -0.45 -3.60 -7.13
C GLY A 126 1.01 -3.54 -7.58
N VAL A 127 1.64 -4.69 -7.83
CA VAL A 127 3.02 -4.77 -8.36
C VAL A 127 3.10 -4.15 -9.76
N LEU A 128 2.13 -4.48 -10.63
CA LEU A 128 2.05 -3.92 -11.97
C LEU A 128 1.84 -2.40 -11.95
N GLY A 129 0.92 -1.91 -11.11
CA GLY A 129 0.68 -0.49 -10.92
C GLY A 129 1.90 0.26 -10.38
N PHE A 130 2.66 -0.36 -9.48
CA PHE A 130 3.93 0.18 -9.00
C PHE A 130 4.98 0.24 -10.12
N ALA A 131 5.17 -0.85 -10.88
CA ALA A 131 6.09 -0.88 -12.02
C ALA A 131 5.74 0.19 -13.06
N THR A 132 4.46 0.35 -13.40
CA THR A 132 3.98 1.39 -14.33
C THR A 132 4.23 2.80 -13.81
N ARG A 133 3.99 3.06 -12.51
CA ARG A 133 4.27 4.36 -11.88
C ARG A 133 5.76 4.68 -11.84
N ILE A 134 6.61 3.67 -11.69
CA ILE A 134 8.07 3.83 -11.82
C ILE A 134 8.43 4.15 -13.26
N LEU A 135 7.83 3.47 -14.24
CA LEU A 135 8.15 3.65 -15.66
C LEU A 135 7.78 5.04 -16.19
N LEU A 136 6.65 5.58 -15.74
CA LEU A 136 6.14 6.87 -16.20
C LEU A 136 7.16 8.03 -16.13
N PRO A 137 7.89 8.25 -15.02
CA PRO A 137 8.93 9.29 -14.95
C PRO A 137 10.21 8.97 -15.73
N TRP A 138 10.46 7.72 -16.16
CA TRP A 138 11.62 7.42 -17.01
C TRP A 138 11.46 8.01 -18.41
N VAL A 139 10.24 8.10 -18.94
CA VAL A 139 9.97 8.67 -20.28
C VAL A 139 10.47 10.12 -20.40
N PRO A 140 10.10 11.07 -19.52
CA PRO A 140 10.63 12.43 -19.58
C PRO A 140 12.13 12.47 -19.23
N ALA A 141 12.65 11.58 -18.37
CA ALA A 141 14.07 11.51 -18.07
C ALA A 141 14.91 11.11 -19.30
N VAL A 142 14.44 10.13 -20.09
CA VAL A 142 15.06 9.74 -21.36
C VAL A 142 15.00 10.87 -22.36
N ALA A 143 13.86 11.54 -22.49
CA ALA A 143 13.69 12.68 -23.40
C ALA A 143 14.63 13.83 -23.03
N ALA A 144 14.72 14.17 -21.74
CA ALA A 144 15.63 15.20 -21.23
C ALA A 144 17.11 14.81 -21.44
N ALA A 145 17.47 13.56 -21.20
CA ALA A 145 18.82 13.05 -21.44
C ALA A 145 19.18 13.08 -22.93
N GLY A 146 18.22 12.76 -23.82
CA GLY A 146 18.40 12.84 -25.27
C GLY A 146 18.61 14.27 -25.74
N PHE A 147 17.80 15.21 -25.25
CA PHE A 147 17.95 16.63 -25.55
C PHE A 147 19.29 17.20 -25.05
N ALA A 148 19.76 16.74 -23.88
CA ALA A 148 21.07 17.12 -23.35
C ALA A 148 22.23 16.49 -24.15
N ALA A 149 22.07 15.24 -24.61
CA ALA A 149 23.05 14.52 -25.41
C ALA A 149 23.23 15.14 -26.81
N ASP A 150 22.17 15.65 -27.42
CA ASP A 150 22.26 16.39 -28.70
C ASP A 150 23.16 17.64 -28.59
N ARG A 151 23.23 18.23 -27.39
CA ARG A 151 24.04 19.42 -27.11
C ARG A 151 25.43 19.12 -26.55
N ALA A 152 25.70 17.88 -26.15
CA ALA A 152 26.93 17.48 -25.49
C ALA A 152 27.69 16.43 -26.32
N ALA A 153 29.01 16.51 -26.40
CA ALA A 153 29.85 15.54 -27.12
C ALA A 153 29.88 14.12 -26.49
N ALA A 154 28.95 13.78 -25.58
CA ALA A 154 28.87 12.45 -24.98
C ALA A 154 27.43 11.91 -24.99
N PRO A 155 27.14 10.89 -25.82
CA PRO A 155 25.81 10.27 -25.91
C PRO A 155 25.48 9.36 -24.73
N TRP A 156 26.43 9.10 -23.83
CA TRP A 156 26.32 8.09 -22.78
C TRP A 156 25.12 8.28 -21.83
N PRO A 157 24.82 9.49 -21.29
CA PRO A 157 23.66 9.68 -20.43
C PRO A 157 22.33 9.31 -21.11
N PHE A 158 22.19 9.60 -22.41
CA PHE A 158 21.03 9.20 -23.19
C PHE A 158 20.96 7.68 -23.36
N VAL A 159 22.07 7.02 -23.71
CA VAL A 159 22.14 5.56 -23.86
C VAL A 159 21.70 4.88 -22.55
N PHE A 160 22.14 5.37 -21.39
CA PHE A 160 21.78 4.79 -20.10
C PHE A 160 20.31 5.03 -19.73
N ALA A 161 19.80 6.25 -19.93
CA ALA A 161 18.40 6.54 -19.68
C ALA A 161 17.49 5.69 -20.59
N ALA A 162 17.82 5.61 -21.89
CA ALA A 162 17.12 4.79 -22.87
C ALA A 162 17.18 3.29 -22.52
N THR A 163 18.35 2.81 -22.07
CA THR A 163 18.50 1.41 -21.63
C THR A 163 17.65 1.12 -20.40
N GLY A 164 17.69 1.97 -19.37
CA GLY A 164 16.89 1.81 -18.16
C GLY A 164 15.40 1.82 -18.45
N ALA A 165 14.94 2.75 -19.28
CA ALA A 165 13.54 2.83 -19.72
C ALA A 165 13.13 1.61 -20.56
N GLY A 166 13.99 1.16 -21.47
CA GLY A 166 13.76 -0.04 -22.29
C GLY A 166 13.61 -1.29 -21.44
N VAL A 167 14.49 -1.49 -20.46
CA VAL A 167 14.40 -2.60 -19.49
C VAL A 167 13.09 -2.51 -18.70
N ALA A 168 12.77 -1.36 -18.11
CA ALA A 168 11.54 -1.19 -17.34
C ALA A 168 10.27 -1.45 -18.21
N ALA A 169 10.27 -1.02 -19.47
CA ALA A 169 9.17 -1.21 -20.40
C ALA A 169 8.96 -2.68 -20.77
N LEU A 170 10.05 -3.38 -21.11
CA LEU A 170 10.01 -4.81 -21.39
C LEU A 170 9.49 -5.60 -20.19
N MET A 171 9.90 -5.25 -18.98
CA MET A 171 9.45 -5.91 -17.74
C MET A 171 7.98 -5.67 -17.46
N THR A 172 7.54 -4.41 -17.56
CA THR A 172 6.14 -4.05 -17.34
C THR A 172 5.25 -4.73 -18.39
N GLY A 173 5.69 -4.75 -19.65
CA GLY A 173 5.02 -5.47 -20.73
C GLY A 173 4.95 -6.98 -20.50
N TRP A 174 6.04 -7.60 -20.04
CA TRP A 174 6.07 -9.02 -19.69
C TRP A 174 5.06 -9.35 -18.59
N PHE A 175 5.02 -8.59 -17.49
CA PHE A 175 4.02 -8.79 -16.43
C PHE A 175 2.60 -8.66 -16.95
N TRP A 176 2.37 -7.70 -17.85
CA TRP A 176 1.07 -7.50 -18.47
C TRP A 176 0.66 -8.70 -19.35
N ILE A 177 1.58 -9.22 -20.16
CA ILE A 177 1.37 -10.40 -21.01
C ILE A 177 1.05 -11.63 -20.15
N VAL A 178 1.89 -11.94 -19.16
CA VAL A 178 1.68 -13.09 -18.26
C VAL A 178 0.31 -13.02 -17.59
N ARG A 179 -0.08 -11.82 -17.15
CA ARG A 179 -1.37 -11.58 -16.52
C ARG A 179 -2.54 -11.77 -17.48
N ARG A 180 -2.42 -11.32 -18.73
CA ARG A 180 -3.43 -11.50 -19.78
C ARG A 180 -3.56 -12.95 -20.22
N CYS A 181 -2.47 -13.71 -20.21
CA CYS A 181 -2.46 -15.14 -20.51
C CYS A 181 -3.08 -16.00 -19.39
N ARG A 182 -3.16 -15.48 -18.15
CA ARG A 182 -3.68 -16.21 -16.98
C ARG A 182 -4.63 -15.35 -16.15
N PRO A 183 -5.81 -14.98 -16.69
CA PRO A 183 -6.73 -14.06 -16.03
C PRO A 183 -7.30 -14.63 -14.72
N VAL A 184 -7.53 -15.94 -14.67
CA VAL A 184 -8.05 -16.63 -13.46
C VAL A 184 -7.04 -16.56 -12.32
N ASP A 185 -5.79 -16.99 -12.56
CA ASP A 185 -4.72 -16.90 -11.57
C ASP A 185 -4.50 -15.44 -11.11
N ALA A 186 -4.50 -14.50 -12.05
CA ALA A 186 -4.37 -13.08 -11.75
C ALA A 186 -5.51 -12.56 -10.87
N GLY A 187 -6.75 -12.97 -11.15
CA GLY A 187 -7.92 -12.64 -10.35
C GLY A 187 -7.84 -13.21 -8.94
N THR A 188 -7.38 -14.46 -8.78
CA THR A 188 -7.20 -15.07 -7.44
C THR A 188 -6.15 -14.34 -6.59
N ILE A 189 -5.03 -13.90 -7.20
CA ILE A 189 -4.00 -13.13 -6.51
C ILE A 189 -4.51 -11.75 -6.09
N ASP A 190 -5.31 -11.11 -6.93
CA ASP A 190 -5.86 -9.79 -6.65
C ASP A 190 -7.01 -9.83 -5.62
N ALA A 191 -7.78 -10.92 -5.59
CA ALA A 191 -8.83 -11.15 -4.59
C ALA A 191 -8.26 -11.62 -3.23
N ALA A 192 -7.02 -12.10 -3.20
CA ALA A 192 -6.37 -12.64 -2.01
C ALA A 192 -6.44 -11.71 -0.79
N PRO A 193 -6.15 -10.40 -0.90
CA PRO A 193 -6.22 -9.51 0.26
C PRO A 193 -7.64 -9.37 0.79
N ALA A 194 -8.64 -9.20 -0.08
CA ALA A 194 -10.05 -9.13 0.34
C ALA A 194 -10.49 -10.42 1.06
N SER A 195 -10.14 -11.59 0.52
CA SER A 195 -10.46 -12.87 1.17
C SER A 195 -9.80 -13.02 2.55
N ALA A 196 -8.53 -12.63 2.68
CA ALA A 196 -7.83 -12.71 3.96
C ALA A 196 -8.44 -11.76 5.01
N ILE A 197 -9.02 -10.64 4.58
CA ILE A 197 -9.74 -9.72 5.45
C ILE A 197 -11.06 -10.30 5.90
N GLU A 198 -11.85 -10.85 4.98
CA GLU A 198 -13.11 -11.53 5.31
C GLU A 198 -12.88 -12.62 6.36
N GLU A 199 -11.80 -13.38 6.24
CA GLU A 199 -11.40 -14.37 7.23
C GLU A 199 -10.90 -13.78 8.57
N GLN A 200 -10.48 -12.50 8.60
CA GLN A 200 -10.06 -11.79 9.82
C GLN A 200 -11.22 -11.04 10.50
N LEU A 201 -12.30 -10.71 9.78
CA LEU A 201 -13.42 -9.96 10.35
C LEU A 201 -14.02 -10.60 11.62
N PRO A 202 -14.20 -11.93 11.72
CA PRO A 202 -14.67 -12.55 12.95
C PRO A 202 -13.71 -12.32 14.13
N LEU A 203 -12.41 -12.54 13.92
CA LEU A 203 -11.39 -12.34 14.95
C LEU A 203 -11.29 -10.87 15.39
N LEU A 204 -11.47 -9.94 14.45
CA LEU A 204 -11.52 -8.52 14.74
C LEU A 204 -12.73 -8.18 15.60
N ARG A 205 -13.91 -8.73 15.28
CA ARG A 205 -15.14 -8.54 16.07
C ARG A 205 -15.00 -9.10 17.48
N ASP A 206 -14.39 -10.28 17.62
CA ASP A 206 -14.12 -10.88 18.93
C ASP A 206 -13.17 -9.99 19.75
N ALA A 207 -12.13 -9.43 19.12
CA ALA A 207 -11.20 -8.50 19.79
C ALA A 207 -11.87 -7.17 20.16
N GLN A 208 -12.76 -6.63 19.31
CA GLN A 208 -13.56 -5.45 19.62
C GLN A 208 -14.47 -5.71 20.81
N GLU A 209 -15.14 -6.86 20.84
CA GLU A 209 -16.04 -7.23 21.94
C GLU A 209 -15.27 -7.38 23.25
N GLN A 210 -14.10 -8.01 23.23
CA GLN A 210 -13.23 -8.08 24.41
C GLN A 210 -12.82 -6.69 24.90
N LEU A 211 -12.49 -5.75 23.99
CA LEU A 211 -12.18 -4.37 24.37
C LEU A 211 -13.37 -3.65 24.99
N ARG A 212 -14.60 -3.88 24.50
CA ARG A 212 -15.81 -3.31 25.09
C ARG A 212 -16.02 -3.82 26.51
N ILE A 213 -15.88 -5.13 26.73
CA ILE A 213 -16.00 -5.74 28.06
C ILE A 213 -14.96 -5.15 29.01
N ASP A 214 -13.70 -5.05 28.58
CA ASP A 214 -12.60 -4.49 29.38
C ASP A 214 -12.86 -3.02 29.77
N VAL A 215 -13.38 -2.21 28.85
CA VAL A 215 -13.71 -0.79 29.10
C VAL A 215 -14.88 -0.67 30.06
N ALA A 216 -15.96 -1.42 29.85
CA ALA A 216 -17.13 -1.41 30.72
C ALA A 216 -16.77 -1.83 32.16
N GLU A 217 -15.92 -2.85 32.32
CA GLU A 217 -15.41 -3.26 33.62
C GLU A 217 -14.57 -2.16 34.29
N ARG A 218 -13.69 -1.48 33.55
CA ARG A 218 -12.90 -0.36 34.07
C ARG A 218 -13.75 0.84 34.48
N LEU A 219 -14.73 1.20 33.66
CA LEU A 219 -15.67 2.28 33.99
C LEU A 219 -16.42 1.96 35.30
N ARG A 220 -16.87 0.71 35.47
CA ARG A 220 -17.46 0.25 36.74
C ARG A 220 -16.49 0.36 37.92
N GLN A 221 -15.23 -0.02 37.75
CA GLN A 221 -14.22 0.05 38.82
C GLN A 221 -13.92 1.47 39.29
N VAL A 222 -13.92 2.45 38.38
CA VAL A 222 -13.73 3.87 38.73
C VAL A 222 -15.01 4.59 39.14
N GLY A 223 -16.16 3.89 39.14
CA GLY A 223 -17.47 4.46 39.46
C GLY A 223 -17.97 5.48 38.44
N ALA A 224 -17.58 5.34 37.17
CA ALA A 224 -18.03 6.21 36.09
C ALA A 224 -19.52 5.98 35.76
N ASP A 225 -20.25 7.06 35.50
CA ASP A 225 -21.62 7.01 35.00
C ASP A 225 -21.62 6.82 33.47
N GLU A 226 -21.68 5.57 33.03
CA GLU A 226 -21.70 5.23 31.60
C GLU A 226 -22.89 5.85 30.86
N ALA A 227 -24.06 5.92 31.50
CA ALA A 227 -25.25 6.49 30.87
C ALA A 227 -25.05 7.98 30.58
N GLN A 228 -24.41 8.71 31.50
CA GLN A 228 -24.04 10.11 31.30
C GLN A 228 -23.02 10.29 30.17
N LEU A 229 -22.02 9.41 30.06
CA LEU A 229 -21.05 9.47 28.96
C LEU A 229 -21.74 9.26 27.60
N VAL A 230 -22.65 8.29 27.50
CA VAL A 230 -23.41 8.01 26.26
C VAL A 230 -24.37 9.15 25.93
N GLU A 231 -25.07 9.71 26.91
CA GLU A 231 -25.96 10.87 26.73
C GLU A 231 -25.19 12.08 26.18
N TRP A 232 -24.03 12.40 26.76
CA TRP A 232 -23.20 13.51 26.28
C TRP A 232 -22.65 13.26 24.88
N ARG A 233 -22.15 12.04 24.60
CA ARG A 233 -21.66 11.66 23.27
C ARG A 233 -22.75 11.81 22.22
N THR A 234 -23.93 11.24 22.47
CA THR A 234 -25.06 11.25 21.53
C THR A 234 -25.60 12.67 21.32
N GLY A 235 -25.68 13.48 22.38
CA GLY A 235 -26.06 14.90 22.29
C GLY A 235 -25.11 15.71 21.40
N VAL A 236 -23.80 15.64 21.67
CA VAL A 236 -22.78 16.35 20.87
C VAL A 236 -22.72 15.83 19.43
N ALA A 237 -22.86 14.52 19.21
CA ALA A 237 -22.94 13.95 17.87
C ALA A 237 -24.15 14.48 17.09
N GLY A 238 -25.32 14.55 17.73
CA GLY A 238 -26.54 15.08 17.14
C GLY A 238 -26.43 16.56 16.74
N GLU A 239 -25.81 17.39 17.58
CA GLU A 239 -25.53 18.81 17.27
C GLU A 239 -24.61 18.97 16.04
N GLN A 240 -23.75 17.99 15.78
CA GLN A 240 -22.83 17.97 14.63
C GLN A 240 -23.40 17.24 13.40
N GLY A 241 -24.63 16.74 13.47
CA GLY A 241 -25.26 15.98 12.38
C GLY A 241 -24.62 14.62 12.14
N LEU A 242 -23.97 14.04 13.15
CA LEU A 242 -23.43 12.69 13.09
C LEU A 242 -24.46 11.69 13.61
N GLU A 243 -24.63 10.58 12.91
CA GLU A 243 -25.47 9.47 13.37
C GLU A 243 -24.75 8.69 14.47
N ASP A 244 -25.32 8.70 15.68
CA ASP A 244 -24.89 7.89 16.81
C ASP A 244 -26.09 7.13 17.39
N SER A 245 -25.82 6.02 18.07
CA SER A 245 -26.82 5.19 18.72
C SER A 245 -26.64 5.25 20.23
N ALA A 246 -27.70 5.60 20.96
CA ALA A 246 -27.73 5.50 22.41
C ALA A 246 -27.59 4.06 22.94
N ALA A 247 -27.77 3.06 22.06
CA ALA A 247 -27.55 1.66 22.41
C ALA A 247 -26.07 1.23 22.33
N ALA A 248 -25.19 2.04 21.72
CA ALA A 248 -23.77 1.74 21.65
C ALA A 248 -23.09 2.10 22.98
N PRO A 249 -22.33 1.17 23.61
CA PRO A 249 -21.71 1.41 24.91
C PRO A 249 -20.64 2.50 24.83
N ALA A 250 -20.22 3.02 25.99
CA ALA A 250 -19.17 4.02 26.04
C ALA A 250 -17.83 3.43 25.55
N GLY A 251 -17.15 4.16 24.67
CA GLY A 251 -15.91 3.75 24.01
C GLY A 251 -16.10 3.00 22.70
N ASP A 252 -17.34 2.64 22.31
CA ASP A 252 -17.59 1.88 21.08
C ASP A 252 -17.17 2.64 19.81
N ALA A 253 -17.42 3.95 19.75
CA ALA A 253 -17.06 4.73 18.58
C ALA A 253 -15.53 4.80 18.41
N MET A 254 -14.79 4.95 19.52
CA MET A 254 -13.33 4.87 19.53
C MET A 254 -12.81 3.51 19.10
N ILE A 255 -13.36 2.42 19.65
CA ILE A 255 -12.98 1.05 19.28
C ILE A 255 -13.23 0.85 17.79
N ARG A 256 -14.45 1.11 17.31
CA ARG A 256 -14.85 0.90 15.92
C ARG A 256 -14.00 1.73 14.96
N GLU A 257 -13.81 3.03 15.23
CA GLU A 257 -13.00 3.88 14.36
C GLU A 257 -11.55 3.39 14.28
N GLN A 258 -10.91 3.09 15.43
CA GLN A 258 -9.51 2.66 15.40
C GLN A 258 -9.34 1.29 14.77
N THR A 259 -10.23 0.34 15.04
CA THR A 259 -10.14 -1.04 14.56
C THR A 259 -10.59 -1.22 13.12
N GLU A 260 -11.39 -0.30 12.55
CA GLU A 260 -11.79 -0.33 11.14
C GLU A 260 -10.95 0.62 10.26
N ARG A 261 -10.05 1.40 10.86
CA ARG A 261 -9.24 2.39 10.13
C ARG A 261 -8.40 1.75 9.03
N TRP A 262 -7.84 0.57 9.26
CA TRP A 262 -7.11 -0.15 8.22
C TRP A 262 -7.98 -0.58 7.04
N LEU A 263 -9.25 -0.95 7.27
CA LEU A 263 -10.21 -1.28 6.21
C LEU A 263 -10.46 -0.06 5.30
N GLN A 264 -10.50 1.13 5.90
CA GLN A 264 -10.68 2.38 5.16
C GLN A 264 -9.39 2.86 4.46
N ARG A 265 -8.23 2.70 5.10
CA ARG A 265 -6.94 3.22 4.60
C ARG A 265 -6.51 2.53 3.30
N ASP A 266 -6.75 1.24 3.20
CA ASP A 266 -6.32 0.49 2.03
C ASP A 266 -7.50 0.37 1.06
N HIS A 267 -7.66 1.44 0.27
CA HIS A 267 -8.63 1.61 -0.82
C HIS A 267 -8.71 0.40 -1.79
N ARG A 268 -7.68 -0.44 -1.81
CA ARG A 268 -7.64 -1.70 -2.56
C ARG A 268 -8.63 -2.75 -2.02
N PHE A 269 -9.04 -2.64 -0.76
CA PHE A 269 -10.05 -3.47 -0.13
C PHE A 269 -11.48 -2.99 -0.38
N ARG A 270 -11.65 -1.80 -0.96
CA ARG A 270 -12.97 -1.29 -1.37
C ARG A 270 -13.38 -1.74 -2.75
N SER A 271 -12.57 -2.49 -3.49
CA SER A 271 -12.99 -2.93 -4.81
C SER A 271 -14.21 -3.84 -4.62
N PRO A 272 -15.42 -3.41 -5.03
CA PRO A 272 -16.47 -4.38 -5.20
C PRO A 272 -15.91 -5.39 -6.21
N ALA A 273 -16.33 -6.64 -6.14
CA ALA A 273 -16.20 -7.56 -7.25
C ALA A 273 -16.99 -7.02 -8.47
N ARG A 274 -16.58 -5.89 -9.04
CA ARG A 274 -17.10 -5.34 -10.28
C ARG A 274 -16.58 -6.27 -11.37
N GLY A 275 -17.42 -7.20 -11.78
CA GLY A 275 -17.24 -7.92 -13.03
C GLY A 275 -16.93 -9.41 -12.92
N ALA A 276 -17.01 -10.02 -11.74
CA ALA A 276 -17.30 -11.44 -11.69
C ALA A 276 -18.83 -11.63 -11.72
N GLU A 277 -19.47 -11.14 -12.79
CA GLU A 277 -20.69 -11.84 -13.22
C GLU A 277 -20.24 -13.29 -13.45
N PRO A 278 -20.91 -14.29 -12.84
CA PRO A 278 -20.63 -15.66 -13.18
C PRO A 278 -20.76 -15.72 -14.70
N VAL A 279 -19.66 -16.05 -15.38
CA VAL A 279 -19.68 -16.35 -16.82
C VAL A 279 -20.76 -17.40 -16.95
N GLY A 280 -21.92 -16.98 -17.44
CA GLY A 280 -23.09 -17.84 -17.52
C GLY A 280 -22.63 -19.10 -18.20
N GLU A 281 -22.87 -20.25 -17.54
CA GLU A 281 -22.78 -21.55 -18.19
C GLU A 281 -23.48 -21.40 -19.53
N ALA A 282 -22.67 -21.38 -20.59
CA ALA A 282 -23.17 -21.28 -21.95
C ALA A 282 -24.14 -22.44 -22.08
N GLY A 283 -25.43 -22.10 -22.18
CA GLY A 283 -26.51 -23.06 -22.24
C GLY A 283 -26.16 -24.13 -23.25
N ASP A 284 -26.13 -25.36 -22.77
CA ASP A 284 -26.02 -26.55 -23.59
C ASP A 284 -27.31 -26.60 -24.42
N GLY A 285 -27.24 -25.95 -25.58
CA GLY A 285 -28.29 -25.89 -26.57
C GLY A 285 -28.44 -27.27 -27.20
N SER A 286 -29.11 -28.16 -26.48
CA SER A 286 -29.70 -29.39 -27.00
C SER A 286 -30.68 -29.02 -28.12
N ALA A 287 -30.21 -29.09 -29.37
CA ALA A 287 -31.07 -29.13 -30.53
C ALA A 287 -31.42 -30.60 -30.81
N ALA A 288 -32.73 -30.87 -30.68
CA ALA A 288 -33.42 -32.03 -31.24
C ALA A 288 -33.49 -31.97 -32.77
#